data_AF-A0A519KJH4-F1
#
_entry.id   AF-A0A519KJH4-F1
#
_cell.length_a   1.000
_cell.length_b   1.000
_cell.length_c   1.000
_cell.angle_alpha   90.00
_cell.angle_beta   90.00
_cell.angle_gamma   90.00
#
_symmetry.space_group_name_H-M   'P 1'
#
loop_
_entity.id
_entity.type
_entity.pdbx_description
1 polymer ?
#
loop_
_entity_poly.entity_id
_entity_poly.type
_entity_poly.pdbx_seq_one_letter_code
_entity_poly.pdbx_strand_id
1 'polypeptide(L)'
;MPWLKTWAEEGWSADTAVGAFERQPPVTLTDMIGSWRGSELPTGHPLDGLLALYGWRGKRFTDADTVDPLLFDREDQVLALDPGKLPLGLALSLPRIARTDAARGLFRAILP
;
A
#
# COMPACT_ATOMS: atom_id res chain seq x y z
N MET A 1 -13.78 5.54 11.98
CA MET A 1 -13.81 7.02 12.08
C MET A 1 -14.53 7.59 10.87
N PRO A 2 -15.55 8.46 11.03
CA PRO A 2 -16.34 8.96 9.90
C PRO A 2 -15.52 9.62 8.78
N TRP A 3 -14.44 10.33 9.14
CA TRP A 3 -13.59 11.03 8.18
C TRP A 3 -12.82 10.11 7.23
N LEU A 4 -12.50 8.88 7.63
CA LEU A 4 -11.82 7.90 6.75
C LEU A 4 -12.70 7.49 5.58
N LYS A 5 -14.01 7.37 5.83
CA LYS A 5 -14.98 7.03 4.78
C LYS A 5 -15.08 8.15 3.76
N THR A 6 -15.25 9.38 4.24
CA THR A 6 -15.28 10.57 3.38
C THR A 6 -14.00 10.72 2.56
N TRP A 7 -12.82 10.54 3.17
CA TRP A 7 -11.56 10.58 2.43
C TRP A 7 -11.46 9.48 1.37
N ALA A 8 -11.84 8.24 1.69
CA ALA A 8 -11.82 7.15 0.71
C ALA A 8 -12.75 7.42 -0.50
N GLU A 9 -13.87 8.10 -0.29
CA GLU A 9 -14.86 8.40 -1.34
C GLU A 9 -14.50 9.64 -2.17
N GLU A 10 -14.02 10.70 -1.52
CA GLU A 10 -13.81 12.01 -2.17
C GLU A 10 -12.35 12.25 -2.58
N GLY A 11 -11.40 11.59 -1.93
CA GLY A 11 -9.97 11.89 -2.04
C GLY A 11 -9.63 13.24 -1.40
N TRP A 12 -8.45 13.35 -0.78
CA TRP A 12 -7.98 14.60 -0.16
C TRP A 12 -6.70 15.09 -0.82
N SER A 13 -6.30 16.34 -0.60
CA SER A 13 -4.92 16.75 -0.91
C SER A 13 -3.95 16.14 0.10
N ALA A 14 -2.68 16.00 -0.27
CA ALA A 14 -1.63 15.56 0.65
C ALA A 14 -1.59 16.41 1.93
N ASP A 15 -1.69 17.75 1.82
CA ASP A 15 -1.67 18.65 2.99
C ASP A 15 -2.86 18.41 3.92
N THR A 16 -4.06 18.18 3.37
CA THR A 16 -5.26 17.88 4.17
C THR A 16 -5.12 16.54 4.88
N ALA A 17 -4.59 15.53 4.18
CA ALA A 17 -4.33 14.21 4.72
C ALA A 17 -3.33 14.25 5.88
N VAL A 18 -2.19 14.96 5.71
CA VAL A 18 -1.19 15.15 6.76
C VAL A 18 -1.79 15.84 7.97
N GLY A 19 -2.49 16.96 7.76
CA GLY A 19 -3.12 17.69 8.87
C GLY A 19 -4.13 16.84 9.66
N ALA A 20 -4.86 15.93 8.99
CA ALA A 20 -5.76 15.00 9.67
C ALA A 20 -5.03 13.89 10.44
N PHE A 21 -3.94 13.37 9.88
CA PHE A 21 -3.08 12.38 10.52
C PHE A 21 -2.42 12.92 11.79
N GLU A 22 -1.90 14.14 11.76
CA GLU A 22 -1.21 14.77 12.90
C GLU A 22 -2.10 14.97 14.15
N ARG A 23 -3.43 14.92 13.98
CA ARG A 23 -4.39 15.03 15.09
C ARG A 23 -4.72 13.68 15.75
N GLN A 24 -4.23 12.57 15.22
CA GLN A 24 -4.48 11.25 15.80
C GLN A 24 -3.56 11.00 16.99
N PRO A 25 -4.03 10.28 18.03
CA PRO A 25 -3.13 9.83 19.10
C PRO A 25 -2.08 8.86 18.55
N PRO A 26 -0.88 8.82 19.14
CA PRO A 26 0.11 7.81 18.80
C PRO A 26 -0.38 6.42 19.23
N VAL A 27 0.20 5.38 18.62
CA VAL A 27 -0.02 3.98 18.97
C VAL A 27 1.26 3.37 19.54
N THR A 28 1.14 2.33 20.37
CA THR A 28 2.29 1.61 20.92
C THR A 28 2.80 0.55 19.94
N LEU A 29 4.01 0.03 20.18
CA LEU A 29 4.52 -1.10 19.40
C LEU A 29 3.60 -2.33 19.52
N THR A 30 3.11 -2.61 20.73
CA THR A 30 2.21 -3.74 20.98
C THR A 30 0.92 -3.62 20.17
N ASP A 31 0.40 -2.40 20.02
CA ASP A 31 -0.79 -2.15 19.19
C ASP A 31 -0.55 -2.46 17.71
N MET A 32 0.70 -2.42 17.23
CA MET A 32 1.05 -2.62 15.82
C MET A 32 1.28 -4.09 15.44
N ILE A 33 1.59 -4.97 16.41
CA ILE A 33 1.92 -6.38 16.13
C ILE A 33 0.73 -7.11 15.53
N GLY A 34 0.95 -7.79 14.41
CA GLY A 34 -0.07 -8.53 13.70
C GLY A 34 -0.11 -8.26 12.19
N SER A 35 -1.12 -8.81 11.53
CA SER A 35 -1.37 -8.60 10.10
C SER A 35 -2.46 -7.57 9.90
N TRP A 36 -2.17 -6.56 9.08
CA TRP A 36 -3.04 -5.44 8.79
C TRP A 36 -3.47 -5.49 7.34
N ARG A 37 -4.78 -5.47 7.09
CA ARG A 37 -5.31 -5.26 5.76
C ARG A 37 -5.24 -3.77 5.43
N GLY A 38 -4.54 -3.44 4.36
CA GLY A 38 -4.37 -2.08 3.89
C GLY A 38 -5.50 -1.66 2.96
N SER A 39 -5.74 -0.36 2.93
CA SER A 39 -6.52 0.33 1.90
C SER A 39 -5.80 1.62 1.56
N GLU A 40 -5.93 2.06 0.31
CA GLU A 40 -5.38 3.34 -0.10
C GLU A 40 -6.40 4.45 0.16
N LEU A 41 -5.91 5.62 0.57
CA LEU A 41 -6.70 6.83 0.74
C LEU A 41 -6.15 7.88 -0.22
N PRO A 42 -6.89 8.25 -1.29
CA PRO A 42 -6.32 9.03 -2.40
C PRO A 42 -5.80 10.41 -1.96
N THR A 43 -4.60 10.76 -2.43
CA THR A 43 -3.97 12.07 -2.20
C THR A 43 -3.62 12.83 -3.49
N GLY A 44 -3.87 12.21 -4.65
CA GLY A 44 -3.37 12.66 -5.95
C GLY A 44 -1.94 12.19 -6.26
N HIS A 45 -1.37 11.32 -5.42
CA HIS A 45 0.00 10.85 -5.58
C HIS A 45 0.10 9.84 -6.75
N PRO A 46 1.20 9.79 -7.52
CA PRO A 46 1.32 8.86 -8.65
C PRO A 46 1.22 7.37 -8.31
N LEU A 47 1.42 6.98 -7.03
CA LEU A 47 1.19 5.61 -6.55
C LEU A 47 -0.27 5.31 -6.20
N ASP A 48 -1.16 6.32 -6.17
CA ASP A 48 -2.56 6.09 -5.82
C ASP A 48 -3.20 5.06 -6.78
N GLY A 49 -3.88 4.10 -6.17
CA GLY A 49 -4.45 2.90 -6.75
C GLY A 49 -3.44 1.84 -7.20
N LEU A 50 -2.13 2.13 -7.23
CA LEU A 50 -1.17 1.26 -7.91
C LEU A 50 -0.97 -0.05 -7.18
N LEU A 51 -0.69 -0.03 -5.87
CA LEU A 51 -0.43 -1.27 -5.13
C LEU A 51 -1.68 -2.15 -5.09
N ALA A 52 -2.86 -1.54 -4.91
CA ALA A 52 -4.14 -2.24 -5.00
C ALA A 52 -4.35 -2.94 -6.36
N LEU A 53 -3.98 -2.30 -7.48
CA LEU A 53 -4.07 -2.90 -8.83
C LEU A 53 -3.23 -4.18 -8.99
N TYR A 54 -2.16 -4.30 -8.22
CA TYR A 54 -1.27 -5.46 -8.17
C TYR A 54 -1.67 -6.49 -7.10
N GLY A 55 -2.77 -6.29 -6.37
CA GLY A 55 -3.27 -7.23 -5.38
C GLY A 55 -2.67 -7.03 -3.99
N TRP A 56 -2.19 -5.83 -3.66
CA TRP A 56 -1.68 -5.54 -2.33
C TRP A 56 -2.76 -5.77 -1.27
N ARG A 57 -2.44 -6.62 -0.30
CA ARG A 57 -3.26 -6.95 0.87
C ARG A 57 -3.00 -5.98 2.02
N GLY A 58 -1.74 -5.62 2.26
CA GLY A 58 -1.36 -4.86 3.45
C GLY A 58 0.04 -5.17 3.97
N LYS A 59 0.17 -5.28 5.29
CA LYS A 59 1.45 -5.40 6.00
C LYS A 59 1.35 -6.40 7.14
N ARG A 60 2.48 -6.94 7.60
CA ARG A 60 2.55 -7.70 8.84
C ARG A 60 3.74 -7.25 9.67
N PHE A 61 3.50 -6.95 10.94
CA PHE A 61 4.52 -6.60 11.92
C PHE A 61 4.65 -7.78 12.87
N THR A 62 5.83 -8.39 12.91
CA THR A 62 6.12 -9.53 13.79
C THR A 62 6.65 -9.06 15.13
N ASP A 63 7.55 -8.08 15.10
CA ASP A 63 8.14 -7.42 16.26
C ASP A 63 8.64 -6.00 15.87
N ALA A 64 9.46 -5.38 16.73
CA ALA A 64 10.01 -4.04 16.52
C ALA A 64 10.88 -3.92 15.26
N ASP A 65 11.58 -5.00 14.88
CA ASP A 65 12.65 -5.00 13.87
C ASP A 65 12.29 -5.86 12.65
N THR A 66 11.23 -6.66 12.74
CA THR A 66 10.79 -7.59 11.71
C THR A 66 9.42 -7.20 11.17
N VAL A 67 9.40 -6.75 9.91
CA VAL A 67 8.19 -6.37 9.18
C VAL A 67 8.17 -6.98 7.78
N ASP A 68 7.00 -7.44 7.37
CA ASP A 68 6.66 -7.70 5.97
C ASP A 68 5.91 -6.47 5.42
N PRO A 69 6.61 -5.53 4.77
CA PRO A 69 6.06 -4.22 4.43
C PRO A 69 5.06 -4.27 3.26
N LEU A 70 5.09 -5.33 2.46
CA LEU A 70 4.21 -5.51 1.31
C LEU A 70 3.74 -6.96 1.24
N LEU A 71 2.50 -7.19 1.68
CA LEU A 71 1.80 -8.45 1.48
C LEU A 71 0.93 -8.36 0.23
N PHE A 72 0.98 -9.37 -0.64
CA PHE A 72 0.15 -9.46 -1.84
C PHE A 72 -0.67 -10.76 -1.85
N ASP A 73 -1.91 -10.64 -2.30
CA ASP A 73 -2.78 -11.79 -2.57
C ASP A 73 -2.41 -12.41 -3.93
N ARG A 74 -2.10 -13.70 -3.96
CA ARG A 74 -1.88 -14.47 -5.19
C ARG A 74 -2.55 -15.83 -5.05
N GLU A 75 -3.63 -16.04 -5.81
CA GLU A 75 -4.45 -17.25 -5.71
C GLU A 75 -4.82 -17.52 -4.24
N ASP A 76 -4.46 -18.68 -3.70
CA ASP A 76 -4.72 -19.07 -2.31
C ASP A 76 -3.55 -18.76 -1.36
N GLN A 77 -2.59 -17.93 -1.78
CA GLN A 77 -1.38 -17.60 -1.03
C GLN A 77 -1.23 -16.10 -0.74
N VAL A 78 -0.47 -15.80 0.31
CA VAL A 78 -0.06 -14.45 0.68
C VAL A 78 1.45 -14.36 0.57
N LEU A 79 1.92 -13.49 -0.34
CA LEU A 79 3.34 -13.31 -0.61
C LEU A 79 3.86 -12.06 0.08
N ALA A 80 4.98 -12.18 0.80
CA ALA A 80 5.70 -11.05 1.37
C ALA A 80 6.81 -10.61 0.41
N LEU A 81 6.74 -9.36 -0.04
CA LEU A 81 7.70 -8.79 -0.99
C LEU A 81 8.53 -7.68 -0.33
N ASP A 82 9.81 -7.66 -0.71
CA ASP A 82 10.74 -6.62 -0.30
C ASP A 82 10.62 -5.41 -1.24
N PRO A 83 10.24 -4.21 -0.73
CA PRO A 83 10.10 -3.01 -1.54
C PRO A 83 11.42 -2.59 -2.20
N GLY A 84 12.57 -2.91 -1.58
CA GLY A 84 13.89 -2.63 -2.14
C GLY A 84 14.22 -3.46 -3.39
N LYS A 85 13.48 -4.56 -3.63
CA LYS A 85 13.61 -5.41 -4.81
C LYS A 85 12.58 -5.08 -5.90
N LEU A 86 11.63 -4.20 -5.60
CA LEU A 86 10.61 -3.78 -6.56
C LEU A 86 11.09 -2.54 -7.34
N PRO A 87 10.78 -2.44 -8.64
CA PRO A 87 11.16 -1.28 -9.46
C PRO A 87 10.21 -0.08 -9.22
N LEU A 88 9.97 0.30 -7.96
CA LEU A 88 9.01 1.35 -7.58
C LEU A 88 9.36 2.70 -8.21
N GLY A 89 10.65 3.04 -8.30
CA GLY A 89 11.10 4.27 -8.96
C GLY A 89 10.73 4.30 -10.45
N LEU A 90 10.85 3.16 -11.14
CA LEU A 90 10.40 3.05 -12.54
C LEU A 90 8.88 3.20 -12.64
N ALA A 91 8.14 2.53 -11.75
CA ALA A 91 6.69 2.61 -11.72
C ALA A 91 6.19 4.05 -11.48
N LEU A 92 6.87 4.80 -10.62
CA LEU A 92 6.64 6.22 -10.35
C LEU A 92 6.97 7.11 -11.55
N SER A 93 8.06 6.83 -12.27
CA SER A 93 8.46 7.60 -13.45
C SER A 93 7.60 7.34 -14.68
N LEU A 94 6.99 6.15 -14.77
CA LEU A 94 6.18 5.70 -15.91
C LEU A 94 4.79 5.21 -15.45
N PRO A 95 3.98 6.07 -14.81
CA PRO A 95 2.74 5.67 -14.13
C PRO A 95 1.69 5.09 -15.07
N ARG A 96 1.72 5.47 -16.36
CA ARG A 96 0.83 4.91 -17.40
C ARG A 96 1.19 3.47 -17.73
N ILE A 97 2.49 3.18 -17.87
CA ILE A 97 2.97 1.83 -18.19
C ILE A 97 2.71 0.90 -17.00
N ALA A 98 3.00 1.37 -15.78
CA ALA A 98 2.79 0.62 -14.55
C ALA A 98 1.33 0.24 -14.30
N ARG A 99 0.36 0.86 -14.98
CA ARG A 99 -1.08 0.55 -14.86
C ARG A 99 -1.60 -0.34 -15.98
N THR A 100 -0.77 -0.75 -16.94
CA THR A 100 -1.19 -1.63 -18.04
C THR A 100 -1.41 -3.06 -17.58
N ASP A 101 -2.30 -3.78 -18.25
CA ASP A 101 -2.50 -5.21 -17.99
C ASP A 101 -1.26 -6.05 -18.32
N ALA A 102 -0.44 -5.60 -19.27
CA ALA A 102 0.85 -6.23 -19.56
C ALA A 102 1.81 -6.16 -18.36
N ALA A 103 1.94 -4.99 -17.72
CA ALA A 103 2.75 -4.84 -16.52
C ALA A 103 2.22 -5.69 -15.35
N ARG A 104 0.89 -5.79 -15.21
CA ARG A 104 0.22 -6.65 -14.22
C ARG A 104 0.45 -8.13 -14.50
N GLY A 105 0.35 -8.55 -15.75
CA GLY A 105 0.65 -9.92 -16.18
C GLY A 105 2.11 -10.28 -15.91
N LEU A 106 3.03 -9.38 -16.23
CA LEU A 106 4.46 -9.55 -15.95
C LEU A 106 4.74 -9.70 -14.45
N PHE A 107 4.15 -8.83 -13.62
CA PHE A 107 4.28 -8.91 -12.17
C PHE A 107 3.81 -10.26 -11.62
N ARG A 108 2.66 -10.77 -12.11
CA ARG A 108 2.13 -12.10 -11.72
C ARG A 108 2.99 -13.27 -12.21
N ALA A 109 3.76 -13.10 -13.28
CA ALA A 109 4.61 -14.14 -13.86
C ALA A 109 6.01 -14.18 -13.25
N ILE A 110 6.55 -13.02 -12.85
CA ILE A 110 7.93 -12.88 -12.35
C ILE A 110 8.02 -13.04 -10.84
N LEU A 111 7.01 -12.59 -10.10
CA LEU A 111 7.03 -12.76 -8.65
C LEU A 111 6.73 -14.21 -8.27
N PRO A 112 7.46 -14.75 -7.28
CA PRO A 112 7.42 -16.16 -6.89
C PRO A 112 6.05 -16.61 -6.45
#